data_AF-A0A453HJR2-F1
#
_entry.id   AF-A0A453HJR2-F1
#
_cell.length_a   1.000
_cell.length_b   1.000
_cell.length_c   1.000
_cell.angle_alpha   90.00
_cell.angle_beta   90.00
_cell.angle_gamma   90.00
#
_symmetry.space_group_name_H-M   'P 1'
#
loop_
_entity.id
_entity.type
_entity.pdbx_description
1 polymer ?
#
loop_
_entity_poly.entity_id
_entity_poly.type
_entity_poly.pdbx_seq_one_letter_code
_entity_poly.pdbx_strand_id
1 'polypeptide(L)'
;IFPFVAQFGRLPIEHAARRDCMEQVEMLFPLTSAIPSIPNWSIDGIISYEKFESAKPLDQRHLERAKAIFKSQADYAFRLKD
;
A
#
# COMPACT_ATOMS: atom_id res chain seq x y z
N ILE A 1 6.41 -12.41 -17.29
CA ILE A 1 6.65 -11.09 -16.68
C ILE A 1 5.32 -10.36 -16.73
N PHE A 2 4.66 -10.12 -15.59
CA PHE A 2 3.32 -9.53 -15.54
C PHE A 2 3.36 -8.06 -16.01
N PRO A 3 2.98 -7.72 -17.25
CA PRO A 3 3.30 -6.43 -17.84
C PRO A 3 2.23 -5.36 -17.58
N PHE A 4 1.23 -5.62 -16.74
CA PHE A 4 0.02 -4.79 -16.65
C PHE A 4 -0.25 -4.14 -15.29
N VAL A 5 0.58 -4.36 -14.26
CA VAL A 5 0.32 -3.82 -12.91
C VAL A 5 0.99 -2.47 -12.63
N ALA A 6 1.83 -1.97 -13.54
CA ALA A 6 2.63 -0.77 -13.28
C ALA A 6 1.91 0.57 -13.51
N GLN A 7 0.64 0.58 -13.96
CA GLN A 7 0.01 1.85 -14.33
C GLN A 7 -0.66 2.58 -13.16
N PHE A 8 -1.08 1.91 -12.08
CA PHE A 8 -1.71 2.55 -10.91
C PHE A 8 -1.56 1.82 -9.55
N GLY A 9 -0.71 0.79 -9.41
CA GLY A 9 -0.66 -0.05 -8.20
C GLY A 9 0.74 -0.44 -7.75
N ARG A 10 0.88 -0.69 -6.43
CA ARG A 10 2.04 -1.37 -5.83
C ARG A 10 2.18 -2.76 -6.46
N LEU A 11 3.40 -3.27 -6.57
CA LEU A 11 3.67 -4.63 -7.03
C LEU A 11 3.08 -5.68 -6.08
N PRO A 12 2.78 -6.90 -6.57
CA PRO A 12 2.27 -7.97 -5.72
C PRO A 12 3.14 -8.23 -4.48
N ILE A 13 4.47 -8.18 -4.64
CA ILE A 13 5.42 -8.39 -3.54
C ILE A 13 5.37 -7.28 -2.47
N GLU A 14 5.21 -6.03 -2.90
CA GLU A 14 5.04 -4.88 -2.00
C GLU A 14 3.72 -4.98 -1.23
N HIS A 15 2.66 -5.46 -1.87
CA HIS A 15 1.37 -5.66 -1.22
C HIS A 15 1.38 -6.81 -0.20
N ALA A 16 2.07 -7.91 -0.52
CA ALA A 16 2.30 -9.02 0.41
C ALA A 16 3.11 -8.56 1.63
N ALA A 17 4.20 -7.82 1.41
CA ALA A 17 5.04 -7.26 2.47
C ALA A 17 4.27 -6.29 3.37
N ARG A 18 3.40 -5.44 2.82
CA ARG A 18 2.56 -4.53 3.60
C ARG A 18 1.56 -5.24 4.52
N ARG A 19 1.08 -6.42 4.11
CA ARG A 19 0.20 -7.27 4.91
C ARG A 19 0.93 -8.15 5.91
N ASP A 20 2.27 -8.02 5.99
CA ASP A 20 3.13 -8.88 6.80
C ASP A 20 2.99 -10.39 6.46
N CYS A 21 2.60 -10.70 5.21
CA CYS A 21 2.44 -12.07 4.74
C CYS A 21 3.77 -12.61 4.20
N MET A 22 4.67 -13.03 5.11
CA MET A 22 6.02 -13.51 4.77
C MET A 22 6.01 -14.62 3.71
N GLU A 23 5.15 -15.62 3.84
CA GLU A 23 5.03 -16.73 2.87
C GLU A 23 4.78 -16.24 1.43
N GLN A 24 3.94 -15.22 1.26
CA GLN A 24 3.67 -14.64 -0.06
C GLN A 24 4.87 -13.85 -0.59
N VAL A 25 5.59 -13.15 0.30
CA VAL A 25 6.83 -12.43 -0.08
C VAL A 25 7.88 -13.43 -0.53
N GLU A 26 8.09 -14.52 0.21
CA GLU A 26 9.03 -15.59 -0.13
C GLU A 26 8.72 -16.24 -1.49
N MET A 27 7.44 -16.51 -1.76
CA MET A 27 7.00 -17.06 -3.04
C MET A 27 7.23 -16.09 -4.20
N LEU A 28 7.00 -14.80 -4.00
CA LEU A 28 7.10 -13.77 -5.04
C LEU A 28 8.53 -13.25 -5.24
N PHE A 29 9.40 -13.36 -4.23
CA PHE A 29 10.77 -12.87 -4.25
C PHE A 29 11.60 -13.42 -5.43
N PRO A 30 11.68 -14.74 -5.69
CA PRO A 30 12.43 -15.26 -6.83
C PRO A 30 11.81 -14.90 -8.19
N LEU A 31 10.54 -14.47 -8.21
CA LEU A 31 9.79 -14.10 -9.41
C LEU A 31 9.87 -12.60 -9.71
N THR A 32 10.47 -11.81 -8.82
CA THR A 32 10.47 -10.35 -8.89
C THR A 32 11.89 -9.81 -8.96
N SER A 33 12.18 -9.02 -9.98
CA SER A 33 13.44 -8.28 -10.06
C SER A 33 13.51 -7.20 -8.98
N ALA A 34 14.73 -6.86 -8.56
CA ALA A 34 14.94 -5.81 -7.58
C ALA A 34 14.26 -4.50 -7.97
N ILE A 35 13.46 -3.97 -7.04
CA ILE A 35 12.73 -2.73 -7.22
C ILE A 35 13.66 -1.57 -6.82
N PRO A 36 13.96 -0.60 -7.71
CA PRO A 36 14.93 0.46 -7.42
C PRO A 36 14.60 1.34 -6.21
N SER A 37 13.33 1.41 -5.79
CA SER A 37 12.89 2.16 -4.61
C SER A 37 13.28 1.49 -3.27
N ILE A 38 13.58 0.19 -3.28
CA ILE A 38 13.90 -0.61 -2.10
C ILE A 38 15.42 -0.86 -2.06
N PRO A 39 16.18 -0.13 -1.22
CA PRO A 39 17.64 -0.23 -1.22
C PRO A 39 18.18 -1.55 -0.65
N ASN A 40 17.46 -2.16 0.30
CA ASN A 40 17.80 -3.46 0.85
C ASN A 40 16.95 -4.55 0.19
N TRP A 41 17.49 -5.18 -0.88
CA TRP A 41 16.79 -6.22 -1.62
C TRP A 41 16.92 -7.59 -0.95
N SER A 42 16.19 -7.76 0.15
CA SER A 42 16.01 -9.02 0.88
C SER A 42 14.55 -9.11 1.34
N ILE A 43 14.07 -10.30 1.72
CA ILE A 43 12.70 -10.47 2.26
C ILE A 43 12.48 -9.51 3.44
N ASP A 44 13.42 -9.49 4.40
CA ASP A 44 13.37 -8.59 5.55
C ASP A 44 13.44 -7.12 5.15
N GLY A 45 14.26 -6.80 4.14
CA GLY A 45 14.42 -5.45 3.61
C GLY A 45 13.14 -4.92 2.96
N ILE A 46 12.43 -5.75 2.20
CA ILE A 46 11.15 -5.41 1.56
C ILE A 46 10.07 -5.22 2.62
N ILE A 47 9.96 -6.13 3.59
CA ILE A 47 8.99 -6.03 4.70
C ILE A 47 9.25 -4.76 5.51
N SER A 48 10.50 -4.50 5.87
CA SER A 48 10.90 -3.31 6.63
C SER A 48 10.61 -2.02 5.87
N TYR A 49 10.89 -2.00 4.55
CA TYR A 49 10.60 -0.86 3.70
C TYR A 49 9.11 -0.56 3.62
N GLU A 50 8.26 -1.57 3.40
CA GLU A 50 6.82 -1.38 3.31
C GLU A 50 6.21 -0.97 4.66
N LYS A 51 6.73 -1.48 5.79
CA LYS A 51 6.35 -1.02 7.13
C LYS A 51 6.71 0.45 7.33
N PHE A 52 7.92 0.86 6.94
CA PHE A 52 8.34 2.26 6.99
C PHE A 52 7.49 3.16 6.11
N GLU A 53 7.24 2.77 4.85
CA GLU A 53 6.37 3.50 3.92
C GLU A 53 4.94 3.63 4.44
N SER A 54 4.40 2.58 5.04
CA SER A 54 3.04 2.58 5.61
C SER A 54 2.93 3.43 6.88
N ALA A 55 4.03 3.57 7.61
CA ALA A 55 4.12 4.42 8.79
C ALA A 55 4.29 5.91 8.45
N LYS A 56 4.62 6.26 7.20
CA LYS A 56 4.68 7.66 6.79
C LYS A 56 3.30 8.30 6.94
N PRO A 57 3.20 9.51 7.52
CA PRO A 57 1.95 10.24 7.53
C PRO A 57 1.47 10.38 6.09
N LEU A 58 0.19 10.10 5.83
CA LEU A 58 -0.41 10.42 4.54
C LEU A 58 -0.13 11.90 4.24
N ASP A 59 0.23 12.19 2.98
CA ASP A 59 0.36 13.57 2.53
C ASP A 59 -0.88 14.37 2.97
N GLN A 60 -0.67 15.58 3.48
CA GLN A 60 -1.71 16.41 4.10
C GLN A 60 -2.93 16.54 3.16
N ARG A 61 -2.69 16.63 1.85
CA ARG A 61 -3.75 16.69 0.84
C ARG A 61 -4.61 15.42 0.78
N HIS A 62 -3.99 14.25 0.94
CA HIS A 62 -4.70 12.98 0.98
C HIS A 62 -5.51 12.84 2.28
N LEU A 63 -4.95 13.28 3.41
CA LEU A 63 -5.67 13.30 4.67
C LEU A 63 -6.91 14.20 4.62
N GLU A 64 -6.77 15.42 4.10
CA GLU A 64 -7.91 16.34 3.97
C GLU A 64 -8.99 15.82 3.01
N ARG A 65 -8.61 15.18 1.90
CA ARG A 65 -9.58 14.50 1.02
C ARG A 65 -10.31 13.37 1.74
N ALA A 66 -9.59 12.52 2.47
CA ALA A 66 -10.20 11.42 3.20
C ALA A 66 -11.19 11.94 4.27
N LYS A 67 -10.80 12.96 5.03
CA LYS A 67 -11.70 13.64 5.99
C LYS A 67 -12.96 14.19 5.32
N ALA A 68 -12.81 14.85 4.17
CA ALA A 68 -13.95 15.40 3.44
C ALA A 68 -14.93 14.31 2.97
N ILE A 69 -14.40 13.17 2.49
CA ILE A 69 -15.21 12.01 2.09
C ILE A 69 -15.97 11.44 3.29
N PHE A 70 -15.29 11.20 4.41
CA PHE A 70 -15.95 10.65 5.59
C PHE A 70 -17.00 11.61 6.16
N LYS A 71 -16.73 12.92 6.14
CA LYS A 71 -17.70 13.93 6.56
C LYS A 71 -18.93 13.93 5.67
N SER A 72 -18.76 13.91 4.35
CA SER A 72 -19.90 13.90 3.42
C SER A 72 -20.71 12.61 3.54
N GLN A 73 -20.07 11.47 3.79
CA GLN A 73 -20.73 10.20 4.08
C GLN A 73 -21.54 10.26 5.37
N ALA A 74 -20.97 10.83 6.44
CA ALA A 74 -21.67 10.99 7.72
C ALA A 74 -22.89 11.93 7.57
N ASP A 75 -22.71 13.07 6.91
CA ASP A 75 -23.78 14.04 6.66
C ASP A 75 -24.91 13.43 5.81
N TYR A 76 -24.55 12.62 4.81
CA TYR A 76 -25.52 11.89 3.98
C TYR A 76 -26.29 10.84 4.79
N ALA A 77 -25.60 10.03 5.59
CA ALA A 77 -26.23 9.02 6.43
C ALA A 77 -27.15 9.62 7.50
N PHE A 78 -26.83 10.80 8.03
CA PHE A 78 -27.67 11.54 8.96
C PHE A 78 -29.00 11.94 8.30
N ARG A 79 -28.95 12.57 7.12
CA ARG A 79 -30.15 13.00 6.38
C ARG A 79 -31.07 11.86 5.94
N LEU A 80 -30.56 10.63 5.82
CA LEU A 80 -31.36 9.45 5.46
C LEU A 80 -32.13 8.85 6.65
N LYS A 81 -31.78 9.23 7.88
CA LYS A 81 -32.47 8.77 9.09
C LYS A 81 -33.62 9.70 9.53
N ASP A 82 -33.70 10.90 8.97
CA ASP A 82 -34.77 11.87 9.15
C ASP A 82 -35.90 11.67 8.11
#